data_AF-A0A7X7X8J8-F1
#
_entry.id   AF-A0A7X7X8J8-F1
#
_cell.length_a   1.000
_cell.length_b   1.000
_cell.length_c   1.000
_cell.angle_alpha   90.00
_cell.angle_beta   90.00
_cell.angle_gamma   90.00
#
_symmetry.space_group_name_H-M   'P 1'
#
loop_
_entity.id
_entity.type
_entity.pdbx_description
1 polymer ?
#
loop_
_entity_poly.entity_id
_entity_poly.type
_entity_poly.pdbx_seq_one_letter_code
_entity_poly.pdbx_strand_id
1 'polypeptide(L)'
;MKKVIAFLFLAILVPVSAWPSPFVASDPYPASGVQPDGFAVSVDGGAVVESPAQAVTGGVRMYFDIGGLPAGSHTITVRAYKNYPEPWTRKESDPVNFTFTVPAAPSAPAGIGLIR
;
A
#
# COMPACT_ATOMS: atom_id res chain seq x y z
N MET A 1 -43.12 -21.15 29.82
CA MET A 1 -43.01 -20.75 28.40
C MET A 1 -42.12 -19.51 28.30
N LYS A 2 -40.82 -19.68 28.04
CA LYS A 2 -39.91 -18.56 27.76
C LYS A 2 -39.42 -18.76 26.33
N LYS A 3 -39.94 -17.94 25.42
CA LYS A 3 -39.70 -18.03 23.97
C LYS A 3 -38.24 -17.71 23.71
N VAL A 4 -37.48 -18.69 23.22
CA VAL A 4 -36.13 -18.51 22.68
C VAL A 4 -36.29 -17.71 21.38
N ILE A 5 -35.97 -16.42 21.42
CA ILE A 5 -35.88 -15.60 20.21
C ILE A 5 -34.49 -15.84 19.65
N ALA A 6 -34.39 -16.77 18.70
CA ALA A 6 -33.21 -16.96 17.90
C ALA A 6 -33.03 -15.74 16.99
N PHE A 7 -32.10 -14.84 17.35
CA PHE A 7 -31.60 -13.82 16.44
C PHE A 7 -30.80 -14.51 15.34
N LEU A 8 -31.45 -14.74 14.20
CA LEU A 8 -30.86 -15.23 12.97
C LEU A 8 -29.87 -14.16 12.46
N PHE A 9 -28.59 -14.29 12.82
CA PHE A 9 -27.48 -13.57 12.19
C PHE A 9 -27.34 -14.06 10.75
N LEU A 10 -28.15 -13.52 9.84
CA LEU A 10 -28.00 -13.72 8.41
C LEU A 10 -26.76 -12.92 7.96
N ALA A 11 -25.60 -13.57 7.99
CA ALA A 11 -24.36 -13.05 7.45
C ALA A 11 -24.50 -12.90 5.92
N ILE A 12 -24.86 -11.71 5.47
CA ILE A 12 -24.84 -11.34 4.06
C ILE A 12 -23.36 -11.29 3.64
N LEU A 13 -22.88 -12.35 3.00
CA LEU A 13 -21.61 -12.31 2.25
C LEU A 13 -21.84 -11.42 1.03
N VAL A 14 -21.63 -10.10 1.18
CA VAL A 14 -21.40 -9.24 0.03
C VAL A 14 -20.04 -9.64 -0.53
N PRO A 15 -19.94 -10.12 -1.78
CA PRO A 15 -18.64 -10.34 -2.39
C PRO A 15 -17.95 -8.99 -2.50
N VAL A 16 -17.01 -8.74 -1.58
CA VAL A 16 -16.12 -7.60 -1.69
C VAL A 16 -15.20 -7.91 -2.85
N SER A 17 -15.28 -7.11 -3.92
CA SER A 17 -14.36 -7.21 -5.03
C SER A 17 -12.94 -7.03 -4.48
N ALA A 18 -12.16 -8.11 -4.39
CA ALA A 18 -10.74 -8.03 -4.10
C ALA A 18 -10.04 -7.57 -5.38
N TRP A 19 -9.83 -6.26 -5.50
CA TRP A 19 -8.96 -5.75 -6.55
C TRP A 19 -7.55 -6.19 -6.17
N PRO A 20 -6.80 -6.88 -7.04
CA PRO A 20 -5.38 -7.09 -6.80
C PRO A 20 -4.75 -5.70 -6.72
N SER A 21 -4.43 -5.25 -5.52
CA SER A 21 -3.83 -3.95 -5.33
C SER A 21 -2.34 -4.08 -5.64
N PRO A 22 -1.79 -3.36 -6.64
CA PRO A 22 -0.36 -3.24 -6.79
C PRO A 22 0.21 -2.48 -5.60
N PHE A 23 1.36 -2.92 -5.11
CA PHE A 23 2.05 -2.30 -3.98
C PHE A 23 3.47 -1.94 -4.36
N VAL A 24 3.94 -0.83 -3.79
CA VAL A 24 5.37 -0.56 -3.71
C VAL A 24 5.86 -1.00 -2.34
N ALA A 25 6.85 -1.88 -2.33
CA ALA A 25 7.51 -2.36 -1.13
C ALA A 25 8.98 -1.99 -1.15
N SER A 26 9.51 -1.57 -0.01
CA SER A 26 10.96 -1.49 0.18
C SER A 26 11.51 -2.85 0.60
N ASP A 27 12.83 -2.99 0.55
CA ASP A 27 13.50 -4.03 1.31
C ASP A 27 13.22 -3.85 2.83
N PRO A 28 13.23 -4.95 3.60
CA PRO A 28 13.19 -4.86 5.06
C PRO A 28 14.38 -4.10 5.60
N TYR A 29 14.14 -3.22 6.57
CA TYR A 29 15.19 -2.60 7.35
C TYR A 29 15.93 -3.70 8.13
N PRO A 30 17.28 -3.70 8.14
CA PRO A 30 18.03 -4.72 8.86
C PRO A 30 17.68 -4.68 10.35
N ALA A 31 17.47 -5.84 10.97
CA ALA A 31 17.07 -5.93 12.38
C ALA A 31 18.02 -5.22 13.36
N SER A 32 19.30 -5.07 13.00
CA SER A 32 20.31 -4.34 13.78
C SER A 32 20.25 -2.81 13.60
N GLY A 33 19.50 -2.33 12.62
CA GLY A 33 19.31 -0.90 12.34
C GLY A 33 18.12 -0.30 13.08
N VAL A 34 18.04 1.04 13.08
CA VAL A 34 16.89 1.77 13.60
C VAL A 34 15.67 1.46 12.76
N GLN A 35 14.66 0.81 13.37
CA GLN A 35 13.40 0.47 12.70
C GLN A 35 12.50 1.72 12.64
N PRO A 36 12.03 2.15 11.46
CA PRO A 36 11.06 3.22 11.35
C PRO A 36 9.70 2.79 11.94
N ASP A 37 8.92 3.76 12.41
CA ASP A 37 7.55 3.50 12.84
C ASP A 37 6.57 3.61 11.65
N GLY A 38 6.98 4.33 10.60
CA GLY A 38 6.26 4.40 9.33
C GLY A 38 6.98 5.24 8.29
N PHE A 39 6.25 5.54 7.22
CA PHE A 39 6.73 6.23 6.04
C PHE A 39 5.74 7.33 5.64
N ALA A 40 6.23 8.55 5.48
CA ALA A 40 5.49 9.64 4.87
C ALA A 40 5.66 9.56 3.36
N VAL A 41 4.57 9.33 2.64
CA VAL A 41 4.56 9.07 1.20
C VAL A 41 3.79 10.18 0.48
N SER A 42 4.36 10.78 -0.55
CA SER A 42 3.68 11.69 -1.47
C SER A 42 3.81 11.14 -2.89
N VAL A 43 2.70 11.17 -3.63
CA VAL A 43 2.66 10.77 -5.04
C VAL A 43 2.47 12.03 -5.88
N ASP A 44 3.35 12.23 -6.86
CA ASP A 44 3.35 13.36 -7.81
C ASP A 44 3.30 14.74 -7.13
N GLY A 45 3.94 14.87 -5.96
CA GLY A 45 3.94 16.10 -5.16
C GLY A 45 2.61 16.41 -4.48
N GLY A 46 1.67 15.45 -4.45
CA GLY A 46 0.39 15.56 -3.76
C GLY A 46 0.52 15.52 -2.23
N ALA A 47 -0.64 15.45 -1.57
CA ALA A 47 -0.71 15.39 -0.11
C ALA A 47 0.08 14.18 0.44
N VAL A 48 0.72 14.39 1.60
CA VAL A 48 1.43 13.32 2.30
C VAL A 48 0.42 12.36 2.93
N VAL A 49 0.62 11.07 2.68
CA VAL A 49 -0.11 9.96 3.29
C VAL A 49 0.86 9.19 4.16
N GLU A 50 0.47 8.92 5.40
CA GLU A 50 1.27 8.08 6.30
C GLU A 50 0.99 6.61 6.06
N SER A 51 2.05 5.85 5.80
CA SER A 51 2.05 4.41 5.66
C SER A 51 2.76 3.81 6.89
N PRO A 52 2.03 3.18 7.83
CA PRO A 52 2.65 2.51 8.96
C PRO A 52 3.64 1.45 8.51
N ALA A 53 4.73 1.27 9.26
CA ALA A 53 5.73 0.28 8.92
C ALA A 53 5.13 -1.13 9.01
N GLN A 54 5.30 -1.93 7.96
CA GLN A 54 4.80 -3.30 7.92
C GLN A 54 5.85 -4.24 8.54
N ALA A 55 5.47 -4.97 9.58
CA ALA A 55 6.32 -6.01 10.15
C ALA A 55 6.52 -7.17 9.17
N VAL A 56 7.77 -7.62 9.04
CA VAL A 56 8.18 -8.74 8.18
C VAL A 56 9.29 -9.54 8.87
N THR A 57 9.59 -10.74 8.36
CA THR A 57 10.75 -11.50 8.85
C THR A 57 12.02 -10.67 8.63
N GLY A 58 12.72 -10.34 9.71
CA GLY A 58 13.97 -9.57 9.66
C GLY A 58 13.83 -8.06 9.94
N GLY A 59 12.64 -7.54 10.23
CA GLY A 59 12.44 -6.14 10.63
C GLY A 59 11.11 -5.57 10.18
N VAL A 60 11.13 -4.33 9.69
CA VAL A 60 9.97 -3.67 9.08
C VAL A 60 10.30 -3.19 7.68
N ARG A 61 9.28 -3.03 6.84
CA ARG A 61 9.41 -2.45 5.49
C ARG A 61 8.33 -1.42 5.21
N MET A 62 8.56 -0.60 4.18
CA MET A 62 7.49 0.16 3.56
C MET A 62 6.59 -0.79 2.76
N TYR A 63 5.28 -0.57 2.84
CA TYR A 63 4.30 -1.27 2.01
C TYR A 63 3.15 -0.31 1.69
N PHE A 64 3.17 0.26 0.49
CA PHE A 64 2.25 1.32 0.08
C PHE A 64 1.40 0.89 -1.11
N ASP A 65 0.08 1.09 -0.99
CA ASP A 65 -0.90 0.78 -2.02
C ASP A 65 -0.84 1.82 -3.14
N ILE A 66 -0.71 1.36 -4.38
CA ILE A 66 -0.72 2.21 -5.58
C ILE A 66 -1.84 1.83 -6.57
N GLY A 67 -2.80 1.01 -6.15
CA GLY A 67 -3.90 0.52 -7.00
C GLY A 67 -4.87 1.59 -7.47
N GLY A 68 -4.89 2.75 -6.80
CA GLY A 68 -5.70 3.90 -7.20
C GLY A 68 -5.06 4.81 -8.25
N LEU A 69 -3.81 4.54 -8.68
CA LEU A 69 -3.12 5.42 -9.61
C LEU A 69 -3.57 5.19 -11.06
N PRO A 70 -3.81 6.26 -11.85
CA PRO A 70 -4.13 6.12 -13.26
C PRO A 70 -2.95 5.56 -14.06
N ALA A 71 -3.19 5.15 -15.30
CA ALA A 71 -2.10 4.79 -16.21
C ALA A 71 -1.22 6.01 -16.49
N GLY A 72 0.11 5.85 -16.43
CA GLY A 72 1.05 6.95 -16.59
C GLY A 72 2.32 6.79 -15.77
N SER A 73 3.22 7.77 -15.92
CA SER A 73 4.44 7.87 -15.11
C SER A 73 4.12 8.59 -13.81
N HIS A 74 4.51 7.99 -12.68
CA HIS A 74 4.31 8.53 -11.35
C HIS A 74 5.63 8.62 -10.60
N THR A 75 5.81 9.70 -9.85
CA THR A 75 6.95 9.87 -8.94
C THR A 75 6.48 9.77 -7.51
N ILE A 76 7.08 8.88 -6.74
CA ILE A 76 6.85 8.78 -5.30
C ILE A 76 8.02 9.39 -4.56
N THR A 77 7.70 10.27 -3.62
CA THR A 77 8.61 10.81 -2.61
C THR A 77 8.31 10.15 -1.27
N VAL A 78 9.30 9.51 -0.66
CA VAL A 78 9.17 8.82 0.63
C VAL A 78 10.14 9.40 1.64
N ARG A 79 9.69 9.57 2.88
CA ARG A 79 10.55 9.74 4.06
C ARG A 79 10.19 8.68 5.10
N ALA A 80 11.18 7.96 5.61
CA ALA A 80 10.97 7.12 6.79
C ALA A 80 10.88 8.03 8.02
N TYR A 81 9.97 7.73 8.95
CA TYR A 81 9.89 8.46 10.21
C TYR A 81 9.98 7.53 11.41
N LYS A 82 10.49 8.08 12.51
CA LYS A 82 10.45 7.47 13.84
C LYS A 82 10.01 8.51 14.86
N ASN A 83 9.03 8.14 15.68
CA ASN A 83 8.52 8.93 16.77
C ASN A 83 9.30 8.58 18.03
N TYR A 84 9.97 9.58 18.60
CA TYR A 84 10.66 9.46 19.88
C TYR A 84 9.84 10.12 20.98
N PRO A 85 10.01 9.67 22.24
CA PRO A 85 9.50 10.43 23.38
C PRO A 85 10.11 11.83 23.41
N GLU A 86 9.42 12.76 24.06
CA GLU A 86 9.93 14.10 24.31
C GLU A 86 11.32 14.06 24.99
N PRO A 87 12.23 15.00 24.67
CA PRO A 87 12.05 16.19 23.81
C PRO A 87 12.38 15.95 22.33
N TRP A 88 12.71 14.72 21.92
CA TRP A 88 13.32 14.45 20.61
C TRP A 88 12.32 14.43 19.45
N THR A 89 11.03 14.24 19.77
CA THR A 89 9.87 14.26 18.86
C THR A 89 10.09 13.37 17.62
N ARG A 90 9.37 13.63 16.52
CA ARG A 90 9.51 12.87 15.27
C ARG A 90 10.80 13.24 14.54
N LYS A 91 11.54 12.23 14.10
CA LYS A 91 12.64 12.37 13.14
C LYS A 91 12.26 11.75 11.81
N GLU A 92 12.66 12.40 10.73
CA GLU A 92 12.47 11.92 9.36
C GLU A 92 13.82 11.74 8.67
N SER A 93 13.90 10.80 7.74
CA SER A 93 15.03 10.67 6.83
C SER A 93 15.03 11.78 5.77
N ASP A 94 16.14 11.89 5.04
CA ASP A 94 16.13 12.58 3.75
C ASP A 94 15.10 11.93 2.81
N PRO A 95 14.47 12.71 1.92
CA PRO A 95 13.51 12.19 0.97
C PRO A 95 14.19 11.31 -0.08
N VAL A 96 13.59 10.16 -0.35
CA VAL A 96 13.95 9.31 -1.49
C VAL A 96 12.87 9.48 -2.56
N ASN A 97 13.30 9.75 -3.79
CA ASN A 97 12.40 9.88 -4.94
C ASN A 97 12.67 8.75 -5.93
N PHE A 98 11.61 8.13 -6.42
CA PHE A 98 11.71 7.19 -7.52
C PHE A 98 10.48 7.30 -8.42
N THR A 99 10.67 6.93 -9.69
CA THR A 99 9.64 7.01 -10.72
C THR A 99 9.35 5.61 -11.25
N PHE A 100 8.09 5.33 -11.51
CA PHE A 100 7.63 4.11 -12.17
C PHE A 100 6.48 4.43 -13.12
N THR A 101 6.12 3.46 -13.95
CA THR A 101 5.02 3.61 -14.91
C THR A 101 3.93 2.59 -14.61
N VAL A 102 2.71 3.08 -14.38
CA VAL A 102 1.49 2.26 -14.34
C VAL A 102 1.09 1.96 -15.79
N PRO A 103 1.05 0.69 -16.21
CA PRO A 103 0.71 0.34 -17.58
C PRO A 103 -0.75 0.69 -17.89
N ALA A 104 -1.01 1.13 -19.13
CA ALA A 104 -2.36 1.24 -19.63
C ALA A 104 -3.00 -0.14 -19.78
N ALA A 105 -4.33 -0.20 -19.66
CA ALA A 105 -5.07 -1.42 -19.96
C ALA A 105 -4.81 -1.85 -21.41
N PRO A 106 -4.61 -3.15 -21.68
CA PRO A 106 -4.41 -3.62 -23.04
C PRO A 106 -5.66 -3.37 -23.88
N SER A 107 -5.45 -3.07 -25.17
CA SER A 107 -6.54 -3.04 -26.14
C SER A 107 -7.17 -4.42 -26.30
N ALA A 108 -8.47 -4.47 -26.62
CA ALA A 108 -9.15 -5.73 -26.92
C ALA A 108 -8.42 -6.51 -28.04
N PRO A 109 -8.15 -7.82 -27.88
CA PRO A 109 -7.55 -8.63 -28.92
C PRO A 109 -8.42 -8.62 -30.20
N ALA A 110 -7.79 -8.52 -31.36
CA ALA A 110 -8.45 -8.58 -32.66
C ALA A 110 -7.79 -9.65 -33.55
N GLY A 111 -8.55 -10.19 -34.52
CA GLY A 111 -8.01 -11.11 -35.52
C GLY A 111 -7.79 -12.55 -35.05
N ILE A 112 -8.38 -12.97 -33.92
CA ILE A 112 -8.34 -14.37 -33.48
C ILE A 112 -9.28 -15.19 -34.36
N GLY A 113 -8.72 -16.06 -35.21
CA GLY A 113 -9.49 -16.95 -36.07
C GLY A 113 -8.59 -17.97 -36.79
N LEU A 114 -9.19 -19.06 -37.28
CA LEU A 114 -8.47 -20.02 -38.13
C LEU A 114 -8.25 -19.41 -39.52
N ILE A 115 -7.02 -19.52 -40.01
CA ILE A 115 -6.68 -19.22 -41.40
C ILE A 115 -7.00 -20.47 -42.23
N ARG A 116 -7.81 -20.33 -43.30
CA ARG A 116 -8.07 -21.41 -44.26
C ARG A 116 -7.00 -21.48 -45.33
#